data_AF-A0A4Y2P9K0-F1
#
_entry.id   AF-A0A4Y2P9K0-F1
#
_cell.length_a   1.000
_cell.length_b   1.000
_cell.length_c   1.000
_cell.angle_alpha   90.00
_cell.angle_beta   90.00
_cell.angle_gamma   90.00
#
_symmetry.space_group_name_H-M   'P 1'
#
loop_
_entity.id
_entity.type
_entity.pdbx_description
1 polymer ?
#
loop_
_entity_poly.entity_id
_entity_poly.type
_entity_poly.pdbx_seq_one_letter_code
_entity_poly.pdbx_strand_id
1 'polypeptide(L)'
;MEFLSSSHDVRRLPYGHKKGERMTCDADRTGTKKPNVDVRCRSYGHKNAERMTNQIRNEGNKIIKDLWQNRWNDSENARWTKNLIDEVNVDRLSGDFYINQILTAHGVFREHQARFFKKTSLCSCGQETGSVLHVIKECEIWTSHRKNWPSGWQLMSLKDLINNAVIRISLRGLLHELLIKELDLLSSSNETDVSRH
;
A
#
# COMPACT_ATOMS: atom_id res chain seq x y z
N MET A 1 -0.15 -37.53 16.55
CA MET A 1 1.18 -37.63 15.92
C MET A 1 1.71 -36.23 15.74
N GLU A 2 2.58 -35.81 16.66
CA GLU A 2 3.40 -34.62 16.49
C GLU A 2 4.48 -34.94 15.46
N PHE A 3 4.68 -34.04 14.49
CA PHE A 3 5.93 -33.94 13.75
C PHE A 3 6.42 -32.51 13.84
N LEU A 4 7.59 -32.38 14.47
CA LEU A 4 8.44 -31.21 14.57
C LEU A 4 9.20 -30.99 13.25
N SER A 5 9.42 -29.73 12.86
CA SER A 5 10.67 -29.19 12.29
C SER A 5 10.49 -27.68 12.02
N SER A 6 10.97 -26.79 12.89
CA SER A 6 12.30 -26.13 12.89
C SER A 6 12.39 -24.93 11.92
N SER A 7 12.27 -23.71 12.46
CA SER A 7 13.34 -22.70 12.67
C SER A 7 13.48 -21.78 11.44
N HIS A 8 13.50 -20.44 11.57
CA HIS A 8 14.67 -19.65 11.95
C HIS A 8 14.28 -18.36 12.72
N ASP A 9 14.72 -18.28 13.97
CA ASP A 9 14.76 -17.07 14.80
C ASP A 9 16.18 -16.47 14.70
N VAL A 10 16.34 -15.35 14.01
CA VAL A 10 17.64 -14.69 13.81
C VAL A 10 17.94 -13.81 15.03
N ARG A 11 18.43 -14.45 16.11
CA ARG A 11 19.01 -13.74 17.25
C ARG A 11 20.41 -13.24 16.88
N ARG A 12 20.64 -11.93 17.05
CA ARG A 12 21.96 -11.29 16.94
C ARG A 12 22.97 -11.94 17.90
N LEU A 13 24.08 -12.41 17.35
CA LEU A 13 25.27 -12.83 18.12
C LEU A 13 25.97 -11.60 18.74
N PRO A 14 26.41 -11.65 20.01
CA PRO A 14 27.28 -10.62 20.57
C PRO A 14 28.74 -10.93 20.22
N TYR A 15 29.41 -10.00 19.54
CA TYR A 15 30.84 -10.08 19.27
C TYR A 15 31.64 -9.86 20.57
N GLY A 16 32.40 -10.88 20.97
CA GLY A 16 33.31 -10.82 22.11
C GLY A 16 34.58 -10.01 21.79
N HIS A 17 34.83 -8.96 22.56
CA HIS A 17 36.10 -8.23 22.55
C HIS A 17 37.13 -8.99 23.41
N LYS A 18 38.14 -9.59 22.77
CA LYS A 18 39.34 -10.09 23.47
C LYS A 18 40.19 -8.89 23.93
N LYS A 19 40.55 -8.85 25.22
CA LYS A 19 41.52 -7.89 25.78
C LYS A 19 42.90 -8.17 25.19
N GLY A 20 43.40 -7.27 24.35
CA GLY A 20 44.82 -7.21 23.98
C GLY A 20 45.60 -6.44 25.04
N GLU A 21 46.71 -7.00 25.48
CA GLU A 21 47.63 -6.42 26.45
C GLU A 21 48.27 -5.12 25.91
N ARG A 22 48.44 -4.15 26.80
CA ARG A 22 48.97 -2.81 26.53
C ARG A 22 50.49 -2.87 26.46
N MET A 23 51.07 -2.78 25.26
CA MET A 23 52.45 -2.32 25.10
C MET A 23 52.45 -0.79 25.13
N THR A 24 53.18 -0.20 26.08
CA THR A 24 53.44 1.24 26.15
C THR A 24 54.66 1.57 25.31
N CYS A 25 54.51 2.41 24.29
CA CYS A 25 55.62 3.12 23.68
C CYS A 25 55.56 4.59 24.08
N ASP A 26 56.61 5.05 24.78
CA ASP A 26 56.84 6.45 25.06
C ASP A 26 57.22 7.16 23.76
N ALA A 27 56.36 8.07 23.31
CA ALA A 27 56.66 8.98 22.23
C ALA A 27 56.57 10.42 22.76
N ASP A 28 57.70 11.11 22.73
CA ASP A 28 57.90 12.47 23.18
C ASP A 28 56.84 13.44 22.66
N ARG A 29 56.24 14.19 23.58
CA ARG A 29 55.40 15.36 23.26
C ARG A 29 56.28 16.51 22.78
N THR A 30 56.58 16.55 21.49
CA THR A 30 56.81 17.84 20.82
C THR A 30 55.46 18.43 20.41
N GLY A 31 54.81 19.08 21.38
CA GLY A 31 53.53 19.74 21.17
C GLY A 31 53.69 21.00 20.33
N THR A 32 53.56 20.89 19.01
CA THR A 32 53.08 22.02 18.21
C THR A 32 51.63 22.27 18.65
N LYS A 33 51.39 23.41 19.33
CA LYS A 33 50.03 23.84 19.72
C LYS A 33 49.16 23.83 18.47
N LYS A 34 48.25 22.85 18.35
CA LYS A 34 47.14 22.94 17.41
C LYS A 34 46.37 24.20 17.79
N PRO A 35 46.07 25.12 16.86
CA PRO A 35 45.24 26.27 17.18
C PRO A 35 43.93 25.75 17.77
N ASN A 36 43.46 26.39 18.83
CA ASN A 36 42.18 26.09 19.47
C ASN A 36 41.07 26.49 18.50
N VAL A 37 40.76 25.60 17.54
CA VAL A 37 39.65 25.79 16.62
C VAL A 37 38.38 25.61 17.45
N ASP A 38 37.68 26.72 17.66
CA ASP A 38 36.43 26.79 18.42
C ASP A 38 35.49 25.63 18.06
N VAL A 39 35.33 24.70 19.01
CA VAL A 39 34.48 23.50 18.89
C VAL A 39 33.01 23.92 18.65
N ARG A 40 32.62 25.12 19.11
CA ARG A 40 31.32 25.70 18.85
C ARG A 40 31.14 25.94 17.35
N CYS A 41 32.10 26.60 16.70
CA CYS A 41 32.11 26.87 15.27
C CYS A 41 32.01 25.59 14.40
N ARG A 42 32.67 24.49 14.81
CA ARG A 42 32.55 23.19 14.11
C ARG A 42 31.15 22.60 14.17
N SER A 43 30.47 22.64 15.32
CA SER A 43 29.09 22.15 15.43
C SER A 43 28.10 23.00 14.63
N TYR A 44 28.32 24.33 14.59
CA TYR A 44 27.53 25.24 13.76
C TYR A 44 27.76 24.99 12.27
N GLY A 45 29.00 24.72 11.85
CA GLY A 45 29.34 24.34 10.48
C GLY A 45 28.69 23.03 10.03
N HIS A 46 28.71 22.00 10.89
CA HIS A 46 28.01 20.73 10.62
C HIS A 46 26.49 20.91 10.47
N LYS A 47 25.85 21.65 11.38
CA LYS A 47 24.41 21.95 11.31
C LYS A 47 24.05 22.75 10.06
N ASN A 48 24.90 23.69 9.64
CA ASN A 48 24.70 24.47 8.42
C ASN A 48 24.87 23.60 7.16
N ALA A 49 25.86 22.71 7.12
CA ALA A 49 26.07 21.78 6.01
C ALA A 49 24.93 20.75 5.89
N GLU A 50 24.45 20.22 7.02
CA GLU A 50 23.26 19.35 7.07
C GLU A 50 22.01 20.09 6.57
N ARG A 51 21.82 21.34 7.00
CA ARG A 51 20.71 22.19 6.52
C ARG A 51 20.78 22.41 5.00
N MET A 52 21.95 22.73 4.46
CA MET A 52 22.14 22.90 3.02
C MET A 52 21.87 21.60 2.25
N THR A 53 22.36 20.47 2.75
CA THR A 53 22.11 19.15 2.14
C THR A 53 20.62 18.80 2.14
N ASN A 54 19.93 19.08 3.25
CA ASN A 54 18.49 18.88 3.36
C ASN A 54 17.72 19.80 2.40
N GLN A 55 18.16 21.04 2.18
CA GLN A 55 17.56 21.95 1.20
C GLN A 55 17.66 21.38 -0.22
N ILE A 56 18.87 21.00 -0.65
CA ILE A 56 19.11 20.39 -1.97
C ILE A 56 18.23 19.15 -2.16
N ARG A 57 18.18 18.26 -1.16
CA ARG A 57 17.34 17.06 -1.22
C ARG A 57 15.85 17.41 -1.33
N ASN A 58 15.38 18.38 -0.56
CA ASN A 58 13.97 18.77 -0.57
C ASN A 58 13.58 19.42 -1.90
N GLU A 59 14.46 20.22 -2.51
CA GLU A 59 14.25 20.78 -3.84
C GLU A 59 14.22 19.70 -4.91
N GLY A 60 15.17 18.76 -4.89
CA GLY A 60 15.17 17.60 -5.79
C GLY A 60 13.89 16.76 -5.66
N ASN A 61 13.43 16.51 -4.43
CA ASN A 61 12.19 15.78 -4.18
C ASN A 61 10.96 16.49 -4.74
N LYS A 62 10.91 17.83 -4.68
CA LYS A 62 9.81 18.60 -5.30
C LYS A 62 9.80 18.44 -6.81
N ILE A 63 10.96 18.61 -7.47
CA ILE A 63 11.09 18.46 -8.93
C ILE A 63 10.66 17.06 -9.36
N ILE A 64 11.12 16.02 -8.67
CA ILE A 64 10.76 14.63 -8.99
C ILE A 64 9.25 14.41 -8.81
N LYS A 65 8.67 14.94 -7.73
CA LYS A 65 7.22 14.83 -7.47
C LYS A 65 6.40 15.51 -8.55
N ASP A 66 6.80 16.71 -8.98
CA ASP A 66 6.09 17.46 -10.04
C ASP A 66 6.19 16.75 -11.39
N LEU A 67 7.37 16.22 -11.75
CA LEU A 67 7.54 15.40 -12.94
C LEU A 67 6.69 14.14 -12.90
N TRP A 68 6.60 13.49 -11.73
CA TRP A 68 5.75 12.32 -11.56
C TRP A 68 4.27 12.67 -11.67
N GLN A 69 3.83 13.78 -11.06
CA GLN A 69 2.46 14.28 -11.16
C GLN A 69 2.08 14.60 -12.61
N ASN A 70 2.97 15.22 -13.38
CA ASN A 70 2.72 15.53 -14.80
C ASN A 70 2.52 14.24 -15.61
N ARG A 71 3.42 13.26 -15.45
CA ARG A 71 3.26 11.94 -16.10
C ARG A 71 1.99 11.22 -15.67
N TRP A 72 1.60 11.34 -14.40
CA TRP A 72 0.35 10.80 -13.90
C TRP A 72 -0.87 11.49 -14.53
N ASN A 73 -0.79 12.80 -14.70
CA ASN A 73 -1.85 13.59 -15.33
C ASN A 73 -2.05 13.24 -16.81
N ASP A 74 -0.95 12.99 -17.53
CA ASP A 74 -0.94 12.70 -18.97
C ASP A 74 -1.22 11.21 -19.29
N SER A 75 -1.44 10.37 -18.27
CA SER A 75 -1.67 8.94 -18.48
C SER A 75 -3.06 8.64 -19.04
N GLU A 76 -3.13 8.09 -20.26
CA GLU A 76 -4.39 7.70 -20.91
C GLU A 76 -5.02 6.43 -20.28
N ASN A 77 -4.19 5.47 -19.89
CA ASN A 77 -4.64 4.16 -19.38
C ASN A 77 -5.06 4.16 -17.91
N ALA A 78 -4.75 5.22 -17.17
CA ALA A 78 -4.94 5.27 -15.72
C ALA A 78 -6.23 6.00 -15.29
N ARG A 79 -7.16 6.30 -16.22
CA ARG A 79 -8.35 7.13 -15.95
C ARG A 79 -9.14 6.71 -14.71
N TRP A 80 -9.34 5.41 -14.49
CA TRP A 80 -10.03 4.89 -13.29
C TRP A 80 -9.26 5.21 -12.02
N THR A 81 -8.00 4.78 -11.92
CA THR A 81 -7.19 4.96 -10.71
C THR A 81 -6.92 6.44 -10.45
N LYS A 82 -6.78 7.28 -11.49
CA LYS A 82 -6.64 8.74 -11.37
C LYS A 82 -7.86 9.41 -10.75
N ASN A 83 -9.07 8.90 -10.99
CA ASN A 83 -10.28 9.40 -10.32
C ASN A 83 -10.29 9.10 -8.81
N LEU A 84 -9.52 8.11 -8.37
CA LEU A 84 -9.41 7.72 -6.95
C LEU A 84 -8.17 8.31 -6.27
N ILE A 85 -7.09 8.45 -7.04
CA ILE A 85 -5.78 8.95 -6.62
C ILE A 85 -5.37 10.00 -7.65
N ASP A 86 -5.81 11.22 -7.44
CA ASP A 86 -5.52 12.38 -8.29
C ASP A 86 -4.12 12.94 -8.06
N GLU A 87 -3.67 12.95 -6.80
CA GLU A 87 -2.35 13.40 -6.41
C GLU A 87 -1.39 12.25 -6.14
N VAL A 88 -0.19 12.34 -6.71
CA VAL A 88 0.88 11.38 -6.46
C VAL A 88 1.42 11.57 -5.04
N ASN A 89 1.63 10.46 -4.33
CA ASN A 89 2.20 10.47 -3.00
C ASN A 89 3.26 9.37 -2.85
N VAL A 90 4.35 9.72 -2.16
CA VAL A 90 5.43 8.78 -1.78
C VAL A 90 5.08 7.95 -0.56
N ASP A 91 4.06 8.38 0.20
CA ASP A 91 3.54 7.60 1.31
C ASP A 91 3.00 6.27 0.82
N ARG A 92 3.18 5.24 1.66
CA ARG A 92 2.64 3.93 1.35
C ARG A 92 1.12 4.03 1.25
N LEU A 93 0.60 3.73 0.06
CA LEU A 93 -0.82 3.48 -0.12
C LEU A 93 -1.24 2.38 0.85
N SER A 94 -2.16 2.71 1.75
CA SER A 94 -2.76 1.75 2.67
C SER A 94 -3.77 0.89 1.90
N GLY A 95 -3.27 0.12 0.94
CA GLY A 95 -4.02 -0.85 0.15
C GLY A 95 -3.71 -2.25 0.67
N ASP A 96 -4.76 -3.02 0.92
CA ASP A 96 -4.67 -4.48 1.06
C ASP A 96 -5.27 -5.15 -0.17
N PHE A 97 -5.30 -6.48 -0.15
CA PHE A 97 -5.84 -7.27 -1.24
C PHE A 97 -7.23 -6.80 -1.70
N TYR A 98 -8.16 -6.52 -0.78
CA TYR A 98 -9.54 -6.13 -1.10
C TYR A 98 -9.59 -4.71 -1.64
N ILE A 99 -8.96 -3.75 -0.96
CA ILE A 99 -8.94 -2.35 -1.40
C ILE A 99 -8.24 -2.21 -2.76
N ASN A 100 -7.20 -3.01 -3.02
CA ASN A 100 -6.52 -3.01 -4.32
C ASN A 100 -7.43 -3.46 -5.47
N GLN A 101 -8.40 -4.37 -5.24
CA GLN A 101 -9.39 -4.72 -6.27
C GLN A 101 -10.23 -3.50 -6.65
N ILE A 102 -10.63 -2.67 -5.68
CA ILE A 102 -11.41 -1.45 -5.90
C ILE A 102 -10.56 -0.42 -6.67
N LEU A 103 -9.33 -0.17 -6.20
CA LEU A 103 -8.42 0.81 -6.78
C LEU A 103 -8.07 0.53 -8.25
N THR A 104 -8.09 -0.74 -8.63
CA THR A 104 -7.81 -1.19 -9.99
C THR A 104 -9.09 -1.45 -10.79
N ALA A 105 -10.26 -1.51 -10.15
CA ALA A 105 -11.49 -2.03 -10.74
C ALA A 105 -11.32 -3.44 -11.34
N HIS A 106 -10.49 -4.28 -10.72
CA HIS A 106 -10.12 -5.60 -11.23
C HIS A 106 -10.63 -6.75 -10.36
N GLY A 107 -10.26 -7.97 -10.76
CA GLY A 107 -10.47 -9.21 -10.04
C GLY A 107 -11.92 -9.64 -9.97
N VAL A 108 -12.54 -9.46 -8.80
CA VAL A 108 -13.84 -10.08 -8.47
C VAL A 108 -15.04 -9.38 -9.14
N PHE A 109 -14.89 -8.14 -9.59
CA PHE A 109 -15.97 -7.41 -10.24
C PHE A 109 -16.32 -8.02 -11.60
N ARG A 110 -17.61 -8.27 -11.83
CA ARG A 110 -18.13 -8.94 -13.05
C ARG A 110 -17.79 -8.18 -14.32
N GLU A 111 -17.76 -6.85 -14.27
CA GLU A 111 -17.34 -6.02 -15.41
C GLU A 111 -15.91 -6.36 -15.86
N HIS A 112 -14.97 -6.45 -14.92
CA HIS A 112 -13.61 -6.88 -15.21
C HIS A 112 -13.56 -8.33 -15.68
N GLN A 113 -14.32 -9.21 -15.02
CA GLN A 113 -14.35 -10.62 -15.40
C GLN A 113 -14.87 -10.87 -16.82
N ALA A 114 -15.87 -10.12 -17.25
CA ALA A 114 -16.39 -10.19 -18.60
C ALA A 114 -15.35 -9.77 -19.65
N ARG A 115 -14.59 -8.72 -19.35
CA ARG A 115 -13.54 -8.21 -20.25
C ARG A 115 -12.40 -9.19 -20.46
N PHE A 116 -11.96 -9.91 -19.42
CA PHE A 116 -10.74 -10.73 -19.49
C PHE A 116 -10.97 -12.25 -19.46
N PHE A 117 -12.10 -12.71 -18.92
CA PHE A 117 -12.34 -14.14 -18.66
C PHE A 117 -13.61 -14.70 -19.30
N LYS A 118 -14.22 -13.97 -20.25
CA LYS A 118 -15.44 -14.39 -20.97
C LYS A 118 -16.62 -14.75 -20.05
N LYS A 119 -16.67 -14.16 -18.85
CA LYS A 119 -17.78 -14.31 -17.91
C LYS A 119 -18.90 -13.31 -18.23
N THR A 120 -20.06 -13.50 -17.60
CA THR A 120 -21.14 -12.49 -17.65
C THR A 120 -20.68 -11.19 -16.97
N SER A 121 -21.07 -10.05 -17.55
CA SER A 121 -20.89 -8.73 -16.94
C SER A 121 -21.97 -8.40 -15.91
N LEU A 122 -23.09 -9.15 -15.91
CA LEU A 122 -24.23 -8.91 -15.04
C LEU A 122 -23.85 -9.20 -13.58
N CYS A 123 -24.23 -8.29 -12.67
CA CYS A 123 -24.08 -8.49 -11.24
C CYS A 123 -24.96 -9.66 -10.76
N SER A 124 -24.57 -10.30 -9.67
CA SER A 124 -25.34 -11.40 -9.06
C SER A 124 -26.74 -10.98 -8.57
N CYS A 125 -27.04 -9.68 -8.47
CA CYS A 125 -28.40 -9.17 -8.22
C CYS A 125 -29.30 -9.18 -9.47
N GLY A 126 -28.73 -9.37 -10.66
CA GLY A 126 -29.46 -9.41 -11.93
C GLY A 126 -29.91 -8.05 -12.47
N GLN A 127 -29.63 -6.93 -11.80
CA GLN A 127 -30.17 -5.61 -12.18
C GLN A 127 -29.25 -4.82 -13.12
N GLU A 128 -27.93 -4.86 -12.88
CA GLU A 128 -26.97 -3.99 -13.57
C GLU A 128 -25.63 -4.69 -13.82
N THR A 129 -24.77 -4.03 -14.60
CA THR A 129 -23.37 -4.44 -14.74
C THR A 129 -22.70 -4.47 -13.37
N GLY A 130 -22.00 -5.55 -13.03
CA GLY A 130 -21.28 -5.70 -11.77
C GLY A 130 -19.97 -4.90 -11.75
N SER A 131 -20.09 -3.58 -11.97
CA SER A 131 -19.04 -2.59 -11.82
C SER A 131 -18.73 -2.36 -10.33
N VAL A 132 -17.59 -1.72 -10.06
CA VAL A 132 -17.20 -1.33 -8.70
C VAL A 132 -18.26 -0.44 -8.04
N LEU A 133 -18.74 0.57 -8.79
CA LEU A 133 -19.70 1.54 -8.28
C LEU A 133 -21.02 0.87 -7.92
N HIS A 134 -21.52 0.01 -8.80
CA HIS A 134 -22.76 -0.73 -8.58
C HIS A 134 -22.63 -1.60 -7.33
N VAL A 135 -21.61 -2.47 -7.28
CA VAL A 135 -21.42 -3.41 -6.16
C VAL A 135 -21.32 -2.68 -4.82
N ILE A 136 -20.57 -1.58 -4.77
CA ILE A 136 -20.31 -0.85 -3.53
C ILE A 136 -21.51 0.01 -3.11
N LYS A 137 -22.07 0.83 -4.01
CA LYS A 137 -23.04 1.87 -3.65
C LYS A 137 -24.50 1.48 -3.89
N GLU A 138 -24.79 0.62 -4.86
CA GLU A 138 -26.14 0.48 -5.42
C GLU A 138 -26.73 -0.92 -5.20
N CYS A 139 -25.91 -1.95 -5.31
CA CYS A 139 -26.34 -3.35 -5.33
C CYS A 139 -27.06 -3.74 -4.04
N GLU A 140 -28.32 -4.13 -4.16
CA GLU A 140 -29.23 -4.41 -3.05
C GLU A 140 -28.76 -5.58 -2.16
N ILE A 141 -28.06 -6.57 -2.73
CA ILE A 141 -27.48 -7.71 -2.02
C ILE A 141 -26.56 -7.24 -0.89
N TRP A 142 -25.89 -6.11 -1.07
CA TRP A 142 -24.89 -5.60 -0.13
C TRP A 142 -25.42 -4.50 0.80
N THR A 143 -26.74 -4.31 0.87
CA THR A 143 -27.37 -3.27 1.73
C THR A 143 -27.03 -3.45 3.20
N SER A 144 -26.91 -4.69 3.68
CA SER A 144 -26.52 -5.00 5.07
C SER A 144 -25.16 -4.41 5.45
N HIS A 145 -24.20 -4.43 4.52
CA HIS A 145 -22.85 -3.90 4.74
C HIS A 145 -22.83 -2.38 4.86
N ARG A 146 -23.82 -1.70 4.26
CA ARG A 146 -23.98 -0.24 4.29
C ARG A 146 -24.79 0.27 5.48
N LYS A 147 -25.40 -0.63 6.26
CA LYS A 147 -26.27 -0.27 7.39
C LYS A 147 -25.60 0.62 8.43
N ASN A 148 -24.30 0.40 8.67
CA ASN A 148 -23.53 1.13 9.68
C ASN A 148 -22.65 2.23 9.08
N TRP A 149 -22.86 2.60 7.82
CA TRP A 149 -22.11 3.69 7.21
C TRP A 149 -22.59 5.04 7.75
N PRO A 150 -21.70 6.05 7.82
CA PRO A 150 -22.05 7.36 8.31
C PRO A 150 -23.17 8.00 7.47
N SER A 151 -23.99 8.84 8.09
CA SER A 151 -25.04 9.58 7.40
C SER A 151 -24.48 10.39 6.22
N GLY A 152 -25.21 10.38 5.09
CA GLY A 152 -24.80 11.09 3.89
C GLY A 152 -23.75 10.36 3.04
N TRP A 153 -23.39 9.11 3.38
CA TRP A 153 -22.45 8.31 2.57
C TRP A 153 -22.86 8.18 1.10
N GLN A 154 -24.16 8.27 0.79
CA GLN A 154 -24.68 8.21 -0.57
C GLN A 154 -24.08 9.31 -1.46
N LEU A 155 -23.82 10.48 -0.88
CA LEU A 155 -23.24 11.65 -1.54
C LEU A 155 -21.71 11.60 -1.61
N MET A 156 -21.06 10.71 -0.86
CA MET A 156 -19.61 10.57 -0.87
C MET A 156 -19.13 10.01 -2.22
N SER A 157 -18.00 10.52 -2.70
CA SER A 157 -17.30 9.94 -3.84
C SER A 157 -16.71 8.58 -3.47
N LEU A 158 -16.40 7.74 -4.46
CA LEU A 158 -15.74 6.45 -4.19
C LEU A 158 -14.39 6.65 -3.49
N LYS A 159 -13.66 7.73 -3.81
CA LYS A 159 -12.42 8.14 -3.13
C LYS A 159 -12.66 8.38 -1.64
N ASP A 160 -13.71 9.11 -1.29
CA ASP A 160 -14.03 9.42 0.11
C ASP A 160 -14.45 8.16 0.88
N LEU A 161 -15.24 7.28 0.25
CA LEU A 161 -15.63 6.00 0.82
C LEU A 161 -14.40 5.13 1.12
N ILE A 162 -13.48 5.02 0.15
CA ILE A 162 -12.24 4.28 0.33
C ILE A 162 -11.39 4.92 1.41
N ASN A 163 -11.38 6.23 1.62
CA ASN A 163 -10.53 6.84 2.66
C ASN A 163 -11.16 6.86 4.06
N ASN A 164 -12.43 6.50 4.21
CA ASN A 164 -13.11 6.43 5.51
C ASN A 164 -12.82 5.09 6.21
N ALA A 165 -12.27 5.14 7.43
CA ALA A 165 -11.85 3.94 8.16
C ALA A 165 -13.00 2.96 8.49
N VAL A 166 -14.19 3.47 8.84
CA VAL A 166 -15.36 2.64 9.16
C VAL A 166 -15.85 1.94 7.89
N ILE A 167 -16.01 2.70 6.81
CA ILE A 167 -16.44 2.16 5.51
C ILE A 167 -15.42 1.15 4.98
N ARG A 168 -14.11 1.40 5.13
CA ARG A 168 -13.05 0.44 4.75
C ARG A 168 -13.22 -0.93 5.39
N ILE A 169 -13.60 -0.99 6.66
CA ILE A 169 -13.84 -2.27 7.35
C ILE A 169 -15.01 -2.99 6.69
N SER A 170 -16.12 -2.29 6.44
CA SER A 170 -17.28 -2.85 5.74
C SER A 170 -16.96 -3.28 4.31
N LEU A 171 -16.17 -2.51 3.55
CA LEU A 171 -15.76 -2.84 2.19
C LEU A 171 -14.94 -4.13 2.12
N ARG A 172 -14.08 -4.37 3.11
CA ARG A 172 -13.33 -5.63 3.21
C ARG A 172 -14.26 -6.82 3.41
N GLY A 173 -15.22 -6.71 4.33
CA GLY A 173 -16.23 -7.75 4.55
C GLY A 173 -17.03 -8.05 3.29
N LEU A 174 -17.51 -6.99 2.63
CA LEU A 174 -18.27 -7.08 1.38
C LEU A 174 -17.47 -7.82 0.30
N LEU A 175 -16.22 -7.41 0.06
CA LEU A 175 -15.40 -8.03 -0.98
C LEU A 175 -14.97 -9.45 -0.64
N HIS A 176 -14.74 -9.75 0.63
CA HIS A 176 -14.48 -11.11 1.07
C HIS A 176 -15.66 -12.03 0.79
N GLU A 177 -16.89 -11.61 1.14
CA GLU A 177 -18.10 -12.38 0.84
C GLU A 177 -18.36 -12.49 -0.68
N LEU A 178 -18.11 -11.42 -1.44
CA LEU A 178 -18.21 -11.46 -2.89
C LEU A 178 -17.23 -12.46 -3.51
N LEU A 179 -15.99 -12.51 -3.02
CA LEU A 179 -14.99 -13.47 -3.47
C LEU A 179 -15.38 -14.92 -3.17
N ILE A 180 -15.91 -15.18 -1.98
CA ILE A 180 -16.41 -16.52 -1.61
C ILE A 180 -17.53 -16.94 -2.56
N LYS A 181 -18.52 -16.07 -2.78
CA LYS A 181 -19.63 -16.36 -3.72
C LYS A 181 -19.13 -16.65 -5.13
N GLU A 182 -18.11 -15.96 -5.60
CA GLU A 182 -17.50 -16.24 -6.91
C GLU A 182 -16.76 -17.58 -6.96
N LEU A 183 -16.11 -17.99 -5.87
CA LEU A 183 -15.43 -19.28 -5.77
C LEU A 183 -16.44 -20.44 -5.73
N ASP A 184 -17.54 -20.30 -5.00
CA ASP A 184 -18.60 -21.32 -4.91
C ASP A 184 -19.33 -21.52 -6.26
N LEU A 185 -19.46 -20.46 -7.05
CA LEU A 185 -19.98 -20.57 -8.42
C LEU A 185 -19.03 -21.31 -9.37
N LEU A 186 -17.72 -21.24 -9.11
CA LEU A 186 -16.72 -21.98 -9.89
C LEU A 186 -16.68 -23.46 -9.50
N SER A 187 -16.84 -23.79 -8.21
CA SER A 187 -16.89 -25.19 -7.79
C SER A 187 -18.13 -25.91 -8.32
N SER A 188 -19.30 -25.25 -8.29
CA SER A 188 -20.56 -25.81 -8.78
C SER A 188 -20.63 -25.98 -10.31
N SER A 189 -19.98 -25.09 -11.08
CA SER A 189 -19.94 -25.23 -12.55
C SER A 189 -19.08 -26.40 -13.01
N ASN A 190 -17.99 -26.72 -12.30
CA ASN A 190 -17.12 -27.85 -12.62
C ASN A 190 -17.79 -29.22 -12.39
N GLU A 191 -18.76 -29.33 -11.47
CA GLU A 191 -19.49 -30.59 -11.24
C GLU A 191 -20.49 -30.90 -12.36
N THR A 192 -21.04 -29.87 -13.01
CA THR A 192 -22.02 -30.06 -14.10
C THR A 192 -21.42 -30.53 -15.42
N ASP A 193 -20.11 -30.41 -15.60
CA ASP A 193 -19.41 -30.80 -16.83
C ASP A 193 -18.92 -32.26 -16.80
N VAL A 194 -18.75 -32.85 -15.60
CA VAL A 194 -18.32 -34.25 -15.43
C VAL A 194 -19.48 -35.24 -15.63
N SER A 195 -20.73 -34.80 -15.52
CA SER A 195 -21.93 -35.64 -15.68
C SER A 195 -22.46 -35.70 -17.12
N ARG A 196 -21.69 -35.22 -18.11
CA ARG A 196 -22.08 -35.20 -19.54
C ARG A 196 -21.21 -36.06 -20.45
N HIS A 197 -20.50 -37.05 -19.92
CA HIS A 197 -19.79 -38.06 -20.71
C HIS A 197 -20.30 -39.46 -20.39
#